data_AF-A0AAW0IHF3-F1
#
_entry.id   AF-A0AAW0IHF3-F1
#
_cell.length_a   1.000
_cell.length_b   1.000
_cell.length_c   1.000
_cell.angle_alpha   90.00
_cell.angle_beta   90.00
_cell.angle_gamma   90.00
#
_symmetry.space_group_name_H-M   'P 1'
#
loop_
_entity.id
_entity.type
_entity.pdbx_description
1 polymer ?
#
loop_
_entity_poly.entity_id
_entity_poly.type
_entity_poly.pdbx_seq_one_letter_code
_entity_poly.pdbx_strand_id
1 'polypeptide(L)'
;MWNYEMTAFAQTDVAFFRQTYNCLEDSVYGYALLFLRWSAISENLFATTGYPGKMTSQFQIHHLGHSQPILTGSVAIGSGLSWHRTLPLCAVGGDHKLLFWVTEI
;
A
#
# COMPACT_ATOMS: atom_id res chain seq x y z
N MET A 1 14.47 -17.61 -7.71
CA MET A 1 15.16 -16.94 -6.59
C MET A 1 14.43 -15.62 -6.28
N TRP A 2 13.17 -15.72 -5.81
CA TRP A 2 12.29 -14.59 -5.43
C TRP A 2 11.23 -15.00 -4.37
N ASN A 3 11.46 -16.07 -3.59
CA ASN A 3 10.40 -16.67 -2.75
C ASN A 3 10.75 -16.79 -1.25
N TYR A 4 11.77 -16.08 -0.76
CA TYR A 4 12.25 -16.29 0.63
C TYR A 4 12.07 -15.09 1.57
N GLU A 5 11.69 -13.90 1.08
CA GLU A 5 11.54 -12.71 1.93
C GLU A 5 10.11 -12.43 2.39
N MET A 6 9.08 -13.01 1.77
CA MET A 6 7.70 -12.89 2.29
C MET A 6 7.48 -13.71 3.57
N THR A 7 8.35 -14.67 3.88
CA THR A 7 8.23 -15.54 5.04
C THR A 7 8.94 -14.99 6.28
N ALA A 8 9.77 -13.95 6.16
CA ALA A 8 10.65 -13.51 7.24
C ALA A 8 9.99 -12.55 8.26
N PHE A 9 8.76 -12.10 8.04
CA PHE A 9 8.07 -11.17 8.97
C PHE A 9 6.67 -11.66 9.38
N ALA A 10 6.44 -12.98 9.33
CA ALA A 10 5.12 -13.57 9.55
C ALA A 10 4.80 -13.91 11.02
N GLN A 11 5.70 -13.69 11.99
CA GLN A 11 5.62 -14.44 13.26
C GLN A 11 5.17 -13.68 14.52
N THR A 12 4.94 -12.36 14.55
CA THR A 12 4.63 -11.72 15.87
C THR A 12 3.58 -10.62 15.93
N ASP A 13 3.06 -10.09 14.82
CA ASP A 13 2.14 -8.96 14.91
C ASP A 13 0.73 -9.27 14.41
N VAL A 14 -0.22 -9.36 15.34
CA VAL A 14 -1.65 -9.57 15.04
C VAL A 14 -2.19 -8.41 14.21
N ALA A 15 -1.65 -7.19 14.38
CA ALA A 15 -2.02 -6.03 13.58
C ALA A 15 -1.59 -6.20 12.11
N PHE A 16 -0.39 -6.73 11.87
CA PHE A 16 0.10 -7.07 10.53
C PHE A 16 -0.83 -8.08 9.86
N PHE A 17 -1.12 -9.21 10.52
CA PHE A 17 -1.95 -10.25 9.91
C PHE A 17 -3.37 -9.74 9.64
N ARG A 18 -3.98 -9.04 10.60
CA ARG A 18 -5.34 -8.50 10.48
C ARG A 18 -5.44 -7.46 9.37
N GLN A 19 -4.51 -6.53 9.27
CA GLN A 19 -4.58 -5.47 8.27
C GLN A 19 -4.27 -5.98 6.86
N THR A 20 -3.31 -6.91 6.73
CA THR A 20 -3.02 -7.58 5.45
C THR A 20 -4.18 -8.49 5.03
N TYR A 21 -4.80 -9.20 5.97
CA TYR A 21 -6.00 -10.01 5.74
C TYR A 21 -7.19 -9.15 5.30
N ASN A 22 -7.49 -8.04 5.99
CA ASN A 22 -8.55 -7.12 5.58
C ASN A 22 -8.31 -6.55 4.17
N CYS A 23 -7.06 -6.16 3.87
CA CYS A 23 -6.69 -5.72 2.52
C CYS A 23 -6.91 -6.83 1.48
N LEU A 24 -6.52 -8.07 1.81
CA LEU A 24 -6.73 -9.23 0.95
C LEU A 24 -8.22 -9.57 0.81
N GLU A 25 -9.00 -9.47 1.86
CA GLU A 25 -10.45 -9.70 1.86
C GLU A 25 -11.14 -8.67 0.95
N ASP A 26 -10.83 -7.38 1.10
CA ASP A 26 -11.27 -6.32 0.18
C ASP A 26 -10.88 -6.64 -1.28
N SER A 27 -9.73 -7.27 -1.49
CA SER A 27 -9.30 -7.68 -2.84
C SER A 27 -10.05 -8.86 -3.41
N VAL A 28 -10.46 -9.82 -2.57
CA VAL A 28 -11.29 -10.96 -2.94
C VAL A 28 -12.73 -10.52 -3.23
N TYR A 29 -13.22 -9.44 -2.60
CA TYR A 29 -14.54 -8.85 -2.84
C TYR A 29 -14.62 -7.86 -4.01
N GLY A 30 -13.53 -7.62 -4.76
CA GLY A 30 -13.60 -6.93 -6.06
C GLY A 30 -12.44 -5.99 -6.41
N TYR A 31 -11.40 -5.88 -5.58
CA TYR A 31 -10.28 -4.96 -5.80
C TYR A 31 -8.97 -5.71 -6.00
N ALA A 32 -8.57 -6.07 -7.23
CA ALA A 32 -7.26 -6.71 -7.42
C ALA A 32 -6.13 -5.84 -6.82
N LEU A 33 -5.50 -6.30 -5.74
CA LEU A 33 -4.36 -5.63 -5.13
C LEU A 33 -3.15 -5.82 -6.03
N LEU A 34 -2.62 -4.71 -6.54
CA LEU A 34 -1.51 -4.72 -7.49
C LEU A 34 -0.17 -4.57 -6.77
N PHE A 35 -0.10 -3.69 -5.77
CA PHE A 35 1.13 -3.46 -5.01
C PHE A 35 0.85 -3.20 -3.54
N LEU A 36 1.69 -3.79 -2.69
CA LEU A 36 1.81 -3.50 -1.26
C LEU A 36 3.27 -3.17 -0.97
N ARG A 37 3.53 -2.02 -0.34
CA ARG A 37 4.90 -1.55 -0.01
C ARG A 37 4.95 -0.87 1.34
N TRP A 38 5.90 -1.29 2.16
CA TRP A 38 6.18 -0.66 3.46
C TRP A 38 6.98 0.62 3.29
N SER A 39 6.74 1.59 4.17
CA SER A 39 7.57 2.78 4.28
C SER A 39 8.96 2.39 4.76
N ALA A 40 9.99 3.01 4.18
CA ALA A 40 11.37 2.79 4.59
C ALA A 40 11.71 3.48 5.93
N ILE A 41 10.85 4.38 6.40
CA ILE A 41 11.12 5.28 7.54
C ILE A 41 10.28 4.93 8.76
N SER A 42 9.11 4.32 8.54
CA SER A 42 8.20 3.93 9.61
C SER A 42 7.69 2.53 9.38
N GLU A 43 7.96 1.65 10.33
CA GLU A 43 7.44 0.27 10.35
C GLU A 43 5.91 0.23 10.51
N ASN A 44 5.31 1.33 10.96
CA ASN A 44 3.87 1.41 11.13
C ASN A 44 3.13 1.86 9.87
N LEU A 45 3.85 2.34 8.84
CA LEU A 45 3.25 2.86 7.62
C LEU A 45 3.45 1.90 6.44
N PHE A 46 2.37 1.62 5.74
CA PHE A 46 2.44 0.93 4.47
C PHE A 46 1.45 1.50 3.49
N ALA A 47 1.75 1.32 2.22
CA ALA A 47 0.92 1.73 1.11
C ALA A 47 0.41 0.52 0.35
N THR A 48 -0.82 0.64 -0.13
CA THR A 48 -1.43 -0.33 -1.03
C THR A 48 -1.99 0.38 -2.25
N THR A 49 -2.06 -0.34 -3.36
CA THR A 49 -2.83 0.09 -4.51
C THR A 49 -3.61 -1.08 -5.08
N GLY A 50 -4.85 -0.81 -5.44
CA GLY A 50 -5.78 -1.81 -5.95
C GLY A 50 -6.68 -1.23 -7.03
N TYR A 51 -7.26 -2.12 -7.83
CA TYR A 51 -8.15 -1.73 -8.92
C TYR A 51 -9.61 -1.91 -8.52
N PRO A 52 -10.36 -0.84 -8.23
CA PRO A 52 -11.77 -0.88 -7.81
C PRO A 52 -12.77 -1.24 -8.92
N GLY A 53 -12.34 -1.92 -9.98
CA GLY A 53 -13.17 -2.28 -11.13
C GLY A 53 -13.53 -1.14 -12.09
N LYS A 54 -13.09 0.10 -11.82
CA LYS A 54 -13.21 1.27 -12.73
C LYS A 54 -11.84 1.60 -13.33
N MET A 55 -11.76 2.34 -14.45
CA MET A 55 -10.50 2.77 -15.13
C MET A 55 -9.46 3.52 -14.26
N THR A 56 -9.70 3.67 -12.96
CA THR A 56 -8.83 4.34 -11.99
C THR A 56 -8.43 3.35 -10.90
N SER A 57 -7.15 3.14 -10.68
CA SER A 57 -6.66 2.44 -9.49
C SER A 57 -6.79 3.34 -8.27
N GLN A 58 -7.16 2.76 -7.14
CA GLN A 58 -7.06 3.43 -5.85
C GLN A 58 -5.71 3.15 -5.22
N PHE A 59 -5.24 4.12 -4.46
CA PHE A 59 -4.04 4.05 -3.65
C PHE A 59 -4.41 4.46 -2.23
N GLN A 60 -3.88 3.76 -1.24
CA GLN A 60 -4.14 4.02 0.17
C GLN A 60 -2.86 3.94 0.98
N ILE A 61 -2.73 4.82 1.96
CA ILE A 61 -1.70 4.74 2.99
C ILE A 61 -2.37 4.39 4.30
N HIS A 62 -1.87 3.33 4.91
CA HIS A 62 -2.38 2.75 6.13
C HIS A 62 -1.36 2.89 7.24
N HIS A 63 -1.86 3.01 8.48
CA HIS A 63 -1.06 2.99 9.68
C HIS A 63 -1.53 1.88 10.60
N LEU A 64 -0.60 1.08 11.14
CA LEU A 64 -0.94 -0.08 11.97
C LEU A 64 -1.77 0.27 13.22
N GLY A 65 -1.64 1.49 13.74
CA GLY A 65 -2.44 1.97 14.87
C GLY A 65 -3.88 2.37 14.51
N HIS A 66 -4.21 2.53 13.22
CA HIS A 66 -5.50 3.07 12.77
C HIS A 66 -6.24 2.02 11.93
N SER A 67 -7.53 1.80 12.22
CA SER A 67 -8.35 0.88 11.43
C SER A 67 -8.69 1.41 10.03
N GLN A 68 -8.62 2.72 9.81
CA GLN A 68 -8.90 3.36 8.53
C GLN A 68 -7.60 3.87 7.88
N PRO A 69 -7.53 3.89 6.54
CA PRO A 69 -6.40 4.48 5.84
C PRO A 69 -6.29 5.97 6.20
N ILE A 70 -5.07 6.44 6.49
CA ILE A 70 -4.81 7.85 6.78
C ILE A 70 -4.99 8.69 5.51
N LEU A 71 -4.70 8.08 4.36
CA LEU A 71 -4.76 8.76 3.07
C LEU A 71 -5.35 7.80 2.03
N THR A 72 -6.27 8.32 1.22
CA THR A 72 -6.78 7.63 0.03
C THR A 72 -6.64 8.56 -1.17
N GLY A 73 -6.07 8.04 -2.26
CA GLY A 73 -5.91 8.72 -3.54
C GLY A 73 -6.38 7.85 -4.70
N SER A 74 -6.57 8.46 -5.86
CA SER A 74 -6.91 7.77 -7.10
C SER A 74 -5.90 8.13 -8.20
N VAL A 75 -5.60 7.15 -9.03
CA VAL A 75 -4.68 7.29 -10.17
C VAL A 75 -5.28 6.61 -11.38
N ALA A 76 -5.18 7.24 -12.55
CA ALA A 76 -5.53 6.58 -13.81
C ALA A 76 -4.51 5.47 -14.05
N ILE A 77 -4.95 4.21 -14.00
CA ILE A 77 -4.14 3.00 -14.20
C ILE A 77 -2.83 3.02 -13.37
N GLY A 78 -2.91 2.54 -12.12
CA GLY A 78 -1.75 2.42 -11.24
C GLY A 78 -0.79 1.32 -11.69
N SER A 79 0.46 1.67 -11.99
CA SER A 79 1.48 0.75 -12.53
C SER A 79 2.65 0.49 -11.60
N GLY A 80 2.86 1.32 -10.58
CA GLY A 80 3.94 1.13 -9.61
C GLY A 80 3.77 1.97 -8.35
N LEU A 81 4.35 1.48 -7.25
CA LEU A 81 4.28 2.08 -5.92
C LEU A 81 5.67 2.01 -5.28
N SER A 82 6.16 3.14 -4.75
CA SER A 82 7.47 3.19 -4.07
C SER A 82 7.49 4.24 -2.97
N TRP A 83 8.31 4.01 -1.95
CA TRP A 83 8.58 4.95 -0.88
C TRP A 83 9.97 5.57 -1.05
N HIS A 84 10.07 6.86 -0.77
CA HIS A 84 11.37 7.51 -0.67
C HIS A 84 12.14 6.94 0.53
N ARG A 85 13.46 6.81 0.41
CA ARG A 85 14.30 6.12 1.41
C ARG A 85 14.37 6.88 2.74
N THR A 86 14.36 8.21 2.69
CA THR A 86 14.63 9.08 3.86
C THR A 86 13.60 10.18 4.08
N LEU A 87 12.61 10.31 3.19
CA LEU A 87 11.51 11.27 3.33
C LEU A 87 10.19 10.50 3.40
N PRO A 88 9.22 10.95 4.21
CA PRO A 88 7.90 10.33 4.28
C PRO A 88 7.09 10.67 3.03
N LEU A 89 7.61 10.26 1.89
CA LEU A 89 7.12 10.56 0.56
C LEU A 89 6.85 9.24 -0.15
N CYS A 90 5.60 9.06 -0.57
CA CYS A 90 5.17 7.95 -1.38
C CYS A 90 4.97 8.41 -2.82
N ALA A 91 5.46 7.63 -3.78
CA ALA A 91 5.30 7.88 -5.20
C ALA A 91 4.47 6.76 -5.85
N VAL A 92 3.47 7.14 -6.64
CA VAL A 92 2.65 6.22 -7.43
C VAL A 92 2.75 6.59 -8.90
N GLY A 93 3.04 5.59 -9.72
CA GLY A 93 3.02 5.71 -11.18
C GLY A 93 1.61 5.53 -11.72
N GLY A 94 1.15 6.51 -12.50
CA GLY A 94 -0.09 6.47 -13.25
C GLY A 94 0.11 6.66 -14.74
N ASP A 95 -1.00 6.77 -15.47
CA ASP A 95 -1.00 7.06 -16.90
C ASP A 95 -0.43 8.45 -17.17
N HIS A 96 0.76 8.48 -17.76
CA HIS A 96 1.56 9.68 -18.07
C HIS A 96 1.82 10.64 -16.90
N LYS A 97 1.60 10.22 -15.65
CA LYS A 97 1.75 11.07 -14.46
C LYS A 97 2.42 10.30 -13.32
N LEU A 98 3.30 11.00 -12.61
CA LEU A 98 3.79 10.59 -11.30
C LEU A 98 3.11 11.43 -10.25
N LEU A 99 2.51 10.76 -9.28
CA LEU A 99 1.85 11.41 -8.16
C LEU A 99 2.68 11.17 -6.91
N PHE A 100 2.80 12.22 -6.09
CA PHE A 100 3.57 12.22 -4.87
C PHE A 100 2.66 12.56 -3.69
N TRP A 101 2.81 11.82 -2.61
CA TRP A 101 2.12 12.09 -1.35
C TRP A 101 3.12 12.16 -0.23
N VAL A 102 3.12 13.29 0.44
CA VAL A 102 3.86 13.48 1.69
C VAL A 102 2.92 13.06 2.82
N THR A 103 3.40 12.18 3.68
CA THR A 103 2.73 11.84 4.93
C THR A 103 3.41 12.58 6.07
N GLU A 104 2.64 13.26 6.90
CA GLU A 104 3.16 13.75 8.18
C GLU A 104 3.32 12.51 9.10
N ILE A 105 4.53 12.31 9.63
CA ILE A 105 4.82 11.26 10.63
C ILE A 105 4.42 11.80 12.00
#